data_AF-A0A433CFV0-F1
#
_entry.id   AF-A0A433CFV0-F1
#
_cell.length_a   1.000
_cell.length_b   1.000
_cell.length_c   1.000
_cell.angle_alpha   90.00
_cell.angle_beta   90.00
_cell.angle_gamma   90.00
#
_symmetry.space_group_name_H-M   'P 1'
#
loop_
_entity.id
_entity.type
_entity.pdbx_description
1 polymer ?
#
loop_
_entity_poly.entity_id
_entity_poly.type
_entity_poly.pdbx_seq_one_letter_code
_entity_poly.pdbx_strand_id
1 'polypeptide(L)'
;MKDKDKDPPYFPTHRYSSRFYFQRRGSLTHLLVAGLVLVFLYLFFLRNDPAPVTQALIASEHINVVDGSWNERSNWHRDQNEEIRSRRSVYTPDLFRSDALKTNGLIPVTAVLLSWKRPEGLKKVVQYLVRYPFIKEILIWNNNKKTRLNIRDFELNATTTAHVEITVFNSDENLHDLAKYTTCAIARHDYCYFQDDDWINLYLDSEYTNFLGFPDLIHSNTMPIIHLEHRRWQFTNPGLLCDLPFDRPFHPKLLSPRSPQILICTPASPGSAAAPSSPASRFSASSRSLARRAWARTACASPTCTSPFGQINTLTSSPTHSPRSIRRKAGATTSISGRLCIKICAKLYKALAANSIITRNDYFIREEEEPRPEYRDARAPCLNDRCLFLTNIDPFPHPLSVVFDNVNITHIKDQEALFNVLNFPSNDFWTKHAYHYAVDQNDNTCWNSYDAPRVGDYFGLHMVTPIISKRMTIVSSHDISGLESAFAISVSTNGKSWMACKNLPLPSNPTSNLAAAAAAADGHRLTIGFACPITEPFRMVRAEFQQDFVEPFEVCAIGLDGFAV
;
A
#
# COMPACT_ATOMS: atom_id res chain seq x y z
N MET A 1 37.59 26.42 -79.05
CA MET A 1 38.54 27.44 -78.53
C MET A 1 39.12 26.89 -77.24
N LYS A 2 40.44 26.75 -77.13
CA LYS A 2 41.41 27.75 -76.60
C LYS A 2 41.12 28.08 -75.13
N ASP A 3 41.78 27.56 -74.08
CA ASP A 3 43.16 27.07 -73.81
C ASP A 3 43.98 28.05 -72.94
N LYS A 4 44.34 27.58 -71.73
CA LYS A 4 45.49 27.91 -70.85
C LYS A 4 45.71 29.30 -70.20
N ASP A 5 46.17 29.19 -68.95
CA ASP A 5 47.33 29.85 -68.30
C ASP A 5 47.35 31.35 -67.88
N LYS A 6 47.92 31.55 -66.66
CA LYS A 6 48.86 32.62 -66.23
C LYS A 6 48.30 34.07 -66.07
N ASP A 7 48.88 34.96 -65.26
CA ASP A 7 49.99 34.93 -64.28
C ASP A 7 49.81 36.05 -63.20
N PRO A 8 50.58 36.08 -62.08
CA PRO A 8 50.47 37.11 -61.02
C PRO A 8 51.43 38.31 -61.20
N PRO A 9 51.15 39.47 -60.55
CA PRO A 9 52.10 40.08 -59.59
C PRO A 9 51.38 40.79 -58.39
N TYR A 10 51.98 41.49 -57.40
CA TYR A 10 53.26 42.23 -57.25
C TYR A 10 53.74 42.25 -55.75
N PHE A 11 55.03 42.54 -55.51
CA PHE A 11 55.69 42.75 -54.19
C PHE A 11 55.98 44.28 -53.95
N PRO A 12 56.73 44.81 -52.93
CA PRO A 12 57.61 44.24 -51.88
C PRO A 12 57.02 44.50 -50.46
N THR A 13 57.66 44.83 -49.32
CA THR A 13 59.05 45.18 -48.85
C THR A 13 59.08 44.98 -47.31
N HIS A 14 60.18 44.73 -46.57
CA HIS A 14 61.60 44.53 -46.95
C HIS A 14 62.35 43.50 -46.03
N ARG A 15 63.46 43.88 -45.37
CA ARG A 15 64.50 43.03 -44.72
C ARG A 15 65.08 43.67 -43.45
N TYR A 16 65.57 42.83 -42.51
CA TYR A 16 66.96 42.76 -41.97
C TYR A 16 66.96 41.60 -40.93
N SER A 17 67.50 40.38 -41.14
CA SER A 17 68.91 39.93 -41.10
C SER A 17 69.75 40.57 -39.98
N SER A 18 70.48 39.85 -39.11
CA SER A 18 71.28 38.60 -39.25
C SER A 18 71.03 37.58 -38.10
N ARG A 19 71.25 36.24 -38.23
CA ARG A 19 72.53 35.47 -38.22
C ARG A 19 73.52 35.93 -37.12
N PHE A 20 74.21 35.07 -36.35
CA PHE A 20 74.64 33.67 -36.57
C PHE A 20 74.99 32.92 -35.24
N TYR A 21 75.33 31.62 -35.38
CA TYR A 21 76.10 30.72 -34.49
C TYR A 21 75.47 29.89 -33.34
N PHE A 22 75.89 28.62 -33.33
CA PHE A 22 75.64 27.53 -32.38
C PHE A 22 76.39 27.72 -31.05
N GLN A 23 75.86 27.14 -29.96
CA GLN A 23 76.54 25.99 -29.30
C GLN A 23 75.65 25.17 -28.35
N ARG A 24 76.01 23.89 -28.16
CA ARG A 24 75.37 22.94 -27.24
C ARG A 24 75.71 23.27 -25.77
N ARG A 25 74.70 23.45 -24.92
CA ARG A 25 74.69 23.07 -23.48
C ARG A 25 73.25 23.26 -22.95
N GLY A 26 72.68 22.28 -22.25
CA GLY A 26 71.28 22.37 -21.77
C GLY A 26 70.51 21.07 -21.50
N SER A 27 71.09 19.87 -21.70
CA SER A 27 70.35 18.61 -21.40
C SER A 27 69.87 18.54 -19.94
N LEU A 28 70.68 19.05 -19.01
CA LEU A 28 70.38 19.02 -17.58
C LEU A 28 69.19 19.92 -17.18
N THR A 29 69.01 21.08 -17.82
CA THR A 29 67.90 21.99 -17.50
C THR A 29 66.56 21.46 -17.99
N HIS A 30 66.51 20.82 -19.16
CA HIS A 30 65.29 20.13 -19.60
C HIS A 30 64.95 18.92 -18.73
N LEU A 31 65.94 18.16 -18.25
CA LEU A 31 65.70 17.08 -17.28
C LEU A 31 65.23 17.59 -15.92
N LEU A 32 65.76 18.71 -15.42
CA LEU A 32 65.29 19.35 -14.18
C LEU A 32 63.85 19.88 -14.31
N VAL A 33 63.51 20.51 -15.45
CA VAL A 33 62.13 20.96 -15.70
C VAL A 33 61.17 19.77 -15.84
N ALA A 34 61.55 18.71 -16.55
CA ALA A 34 60.74 17.50 -16.64
C ALA A 34 60.57 16.81 -15.27
N GLY A 35 61.62 16.76 -14.46
CA GLY A 35 61.57 16.25 -13.08
C GLY A 35 60.66 17.09 -12.18
N LEU A 36 60.73 18.42 -12.25
CA LEU A 36 59.83 19.31 -11.51
C LEU A 36 58.38 19.19 -11.97
N VAL A 37 58.11 19.02 -13.27
CA VAL A 37 56.75 18.76 -13.79
C VAL A 37 56.24 17.39 -13.31
N LEU A 38 57.07 16.34 -13.30
CA LEU A 38 56.69 15.03 -12.77
C LEU A 38 56.46 15.06 -11.26
N VAL A 39 57.27 15.79 -10.48
CA VAL A 39 57.03 16.01 -9.04
C VAL A 39 55.76 16.82 -8.81
N PHE A 40 55.50 17.86 -9.62
CA PHE A 40 54.27 18.65 -9.51
C PHE A 40 53.03 17.80 -9.83
N LEU A 41 53.07 16.97 -10.88
CA LEU A 41 51.99 16.04 -11.22
C LEU A 41 51.83 14.96 -10.13
N TYR A 42 52.91 14.38 -9.63
CA TYR A 42 52.89 13.40 -8.53
C TYR A 42 52.24 13.99 -7.27
N LEU A 43 52.61 15.21 -6.88
CA LEU A 43 51.99 15.95 -5.79
C LEU A 43 50.53 16.37 -6.09
N PHE A 44 50.19 16.68 -7.34
CA PHE A 44 48.84 17.07 -7.74
C PHE A 44 47.88 15.88 -7.78
N PHE A 45 48.35 14.67 -8.12
CA PHE A 45 47.53 13.46 -8.06
C PHE A 45 47.45 12.89 -6.63
N LEU A 46 48.55 12.78 -5.88
CA LEU A 46 48.52 12.29 -4.49
C LEU A 46 47.89 13.26 -3.48
N ARG A 47 47.67 14.53 -3.84
CA ARG A 47 46.92 15.50 -3.02
C ARG A 47 45.45 15.64 -3.46
N ASN A 48 45.07 14.98 -4.55
CA ASN A 48 43.68 14.89 -5.03
C ASN A 48 43.13 13.46 -4.98
N ASP A 49 43.85 12.49 -4.39
CA ASP A 49 43.18 11.47 -3.60
C ASP A 49 42.39 12.20 -2.51
N PRO A 50 41.04 12.19 -2.50
CA PRO A 50 40.33 12.59 -1.30
C PRO A 50 40.79 11.62 -0.20
N ALA A 51 41.30 12.15 0.91
CA ALA A 51 41.53 11.32 2.09
C ALA A 51 40.27 10.49 2.33
N PRO A 52 40.35 9.15 2.45
CA PRO A 52 39.18 8.29 2.47
C PRO A 52 38.29 8.80 3.60
N VAL A 53 37.17 9.39 3.21
CA VAL A 53 36.36 10.19 4.14
C VAL A 53 35.86 9.21 5.16
N THR A 54 36.39 9.30 6.38
CA THR A 54 35.86 8.63 7.55
C THR A 54 34.60 9.34 8.03
N GLN A 55 33.64 9.49 7.09
CA GLN A 55 32.42 8.72 7.24
C GLN A 55 32.79 7.38 7.87
N ALA A 56 32.53 7.31 9.16
CA ALA A 56 31.92 6.10 9.65
C ALA A 56 30.77 5.78 8.68
N LEU A 57 31.05 4.86 7.76
CA LEU A 57 30.40 3.57 7.89
C LEU A 57 30.27 3.26 9.41
N ILE A 58 29.10 3.27 10.06
CA ILE A 58 27.71 3.19 9.56
C ILE A 58 27.60 2.34 8.28
N ALA A 59 28.46 1.32 8.21
CA ALA A 59 28.03 0.01 7.82
C ALA A 59 27.03 -0.34 8.91
N SER A 60 25.78 0.03 8.66
CA SER A 60 24.72 -0.06 9.64
C SER A 60 24.61 -1.51 10.08
N GLU A 61 24.34 -1.74 11.37
CA GLU A 61 23.98 -3.07 11.87
C GLU A 61 22.58 -3.51 11.39
N HIS A 62 22.07 -2.88 10.32
CA HIS A 62 21.29 -3.53 9.25
C HIS A 62 22.13 -4.59 8.50
N ILE A 63 22.87 -5.41 9.23
CA ILE A 63 23.27 -6.75 8.79
C ILE A 63 21.98 -7.45 8.38
N ASN A 64 22.03 -8.23 7.31
CA ASN A 64 20.90 -9.00 6.80
C ASN A 64 20.62 -10.23 7.70
N VAL A 65 20.49 -10.01 9.01
CA VAL A 65 19.87 -10.96 9.92
C VAL A 65 18.36 -10.84 9.69
N VAL A 66 17.82 -11.71 8.84
CA VAL A 66 16.40 -12.10 8.96
C VAL A 66 16.31 -12.86 10.27
N ASP A 67 16.08 -12.11 11.34
CA ASP A 67 16.22 -12.57 12.71
C ASP A 67 15.27 -13.74 13.03
N GLY A 68 15.76 -14.72 13.77
CA GLY A 68 14.94 -15.82 14.29
C GLY A 68 13.82 -15.32 15.21
N SER A 69 13.98 -14.10 15.75
CA SER A 69 13.00 -13.45 16.63
C SER A 69 11.61 -13.19 16.03
N TRP A 70 11.37 -13.44 14.72
CA TRP A 70 9.99 -13.52 14.20
C TRP A 70 9.10 -14.47 15.01
N ASN A 71 9.66 -15.54 15.61
CA ASN A 71 8.95 -16.45 16.52
C ASN A 71 9.06 -16.05 18.01
N GLU A 72 9.93 -15.12 18.38
CA GLU A 72 10.28 -14.81 19.79
C GLU A 72 9.64 -13.50 20.30
N ARG A 73 8.85 -12.80 19.46
CA ARG A 73 8.07 -11.60 19.85
C ARG A 73 6.88 -11.98 20.73
N SER A 74 7.19 -12.34 21.97
CA SER A 74 6.27 -12.75 23.05
C SER A 74 5.04 -11.84 23.21
N ASN A 75 5.19 -10.53 23.01
CA ASN A 75 4.11 -9.53 23.10
C ASN A 75 2.87 -9.88 22.25
N TRP A 76 3.05 -10.55 21.11
CA TRP A 76 1.96 -10.92 20.19
C TRP A 76 1.44 -12.35 20.41
N HIS A 77 2.27 -13.22 20.98
CA HIS A 77 1.89 -14.55 21.46
C HIS A 77 1.30 -14.52 22.88
N ARG A 78 0.41 -13.56 23.17
CA ARG A 78 -0.55 -13.67 24.27
C ARG A 78 -1.36 -14.97 24.13
N ASP A 79 -1.91 -15.49 25.23
CA ASP A 79 -2.98 -16.49 25.14
C ASP A 79 -4.29 -15.82 24.69
N GLN A 80 -4.33 -15.50 23.39
CA GLN A 80 -5.46 -14.85 22.74
C GLN A 80 -6.76 -15.66 22.85
N ASN A 81 -6.75 -16.92 23.35
CA ASN A 81 -7.98 -17.70 23.47
C ASN A 81 -9.02 -17.04 24.39
N GLU A 82 -8.63 -16.23 25.37
CA GLU A 82 -9.58 -15.44 26.18
C GLU A 82 -10.03 -14.16 25.45
N GLU A 83 -9.11 -13.41 24.85
CA GLU A 83 -9.41 -12.21 24.04
C GLU A 83 -10.34 -12.53 22.86
N ILE A 84 -10.07 -13.62 22.13
CA ILE A 84 -10.92 -14.17 21.06
C ILE A 84 -12.29 -14.61 21.61
N ARG A 85 -12.39 -15.10 22.85
CA ARG A 85 -13.67 -15.49 23.46
C ARG A 85 -14.49 -14.30 23.94
N SER A 86 -13.85 -13.22 24.41
CA SER A 86 -14.51 -12.02 24.92
C SER A 86 -14.90 -11.03 23.82
N ARG A 87 -14.12 -10.91 22.73
CA ARG A 87 -14.38 -9.99 21.61
C ARG A 87 -15.80 -10.10 21.03
N ARG A 88 -16.53 -8.99 21.03
CA ARG A 88 -17.86 -8.81 20.42
C ARG A 88 -17.92 -7.42 19.82
N SER A 89 -18.56 -7.31 18.65
CA SER A 89 -18.73 -6.02 17.98
C SER A 89 -19.52 -5.02 18.84
N VAL A 90 -19.13 -3.75 18.81
CA VAL A 90 -19.96 -2.65 19.36
C VAL A 90 -21.20 -2.42 18.49
N TYR A 91 -21.12 -2.74 17.21
CA TYR A 91 -22.23 -2.57 16.27
C TYR A 91 -23.25 -3.70 16.43
N THR A 92 -24.52 -3.35 16.62
CA THR A 92 -25.61 -4.34 16.79
C THR A 92 -26.23 -4.74 15.44
N PRO A 93 -26.81 -5.96 15.31
CA PRO A 93 -27.42 -6.41 14.05
C PRO A 93 -28.53 -5.50 13.51
N ASP A 94 -29.27 -4.81 14.37
CA ASP A 94 -30.33 -3.88 13.95
C ASP A 94 -29.80 -2.67 13.16
N LEU A 95 -28.54 -2.26 13.37
CA LEU A 95 -27.89 -1.20 12.59
C LEU A 95 -27.69 -1.60 11.11
N PHE A 96 -27.70 -2.90 10.78
CA PHE A 96 -27.50 -3.43 9.43
C PHE A 96 -28.78 -3.96 8.78
N ARG A 97 -29.92 -3.44 9.21
CA ARG A 97 -31.21 -3.66 8.56
C ARG A 97 -31.40 -2.67 7.42
N SER A 98 -32.17 -3.07 6.40
CA SER A 98 -32.35 -2.32 5.15
C SER A 98 -33.14 -1.01 5.28
N ASP A 99 -33.70 -0.74 6.46
CA ASP A 99 -34.25 0.54 6.91
C ASP A 99 -33.15 1.40 7.57
N ALA A 100 -32.41 0.88 8.56
CA ALA A 100 -31.35 1.58 9.26
C ALA A 100 -30.17 2.02 8.36
N LEU A 101 -29.76 1.17 7.41
CA LEU A 101 -28.66 1.45 6.47
C LEU A 101 -28.90 2.68 5.57
N LYS A 102 -30.15 3.16 5.46
CA LYS A 102 -30.49 4.35 4.66
C LYS A 102 -30.19 5.67 5.37
N THR A 103 -29.91 5.64 6.67
CA THR A 103 -29.80 6.84 7.51
C THR A 103 -28.54 6.88 8.39
N ASN A 104 -27.95 5.72 8.71
CA ASN A 104 -26.77 5.65 9.59
C ASN A 104 -25.41 5.68 8.87
N GLY A 105 -25.39 5.58 7.54
CA GLY A 105 -24.17 5.61 6.73
C GLY A 105 -23.25 4.40 6.90
N LEU A 106 -23.70 3.32 7.55
CA LEU A 106 -22.91 2.10 7.70
C LEU A 106 -22.90 1.29 6.39
N ILE A 107 -21.77 0.65 6.11
CA ILE A 107 -21.54 -0.10 4.87
C ILE A 107 -21.49 -1.60 5.20
N PRO A 108 -22.40 -2.45 4.67
CA PRO A 108 -22.30 -3.89 4.79
C PRO A 108 -21.19 -4.45 3.91
N VAL A 109 -20.43 -5.45 4.39
CA VAL A 109 -19.28 -6.03 3.68
C VAL A 109 -19.42 -7.55 3.49
N THR A 110 -18.75 -8.07 2.46
CA THR A 110 -18.56 -9.51 2.23
C THR A 110 -17.18 -9.93 2.73
N ALA A 111 -17.09 -10.85 3.68
CA ALA A 111 -15.81 -11.48 4.03
C ALA A 111 -15.45 -12.56 3.00
N VAL A 112 -14.20 -12.59 2.57
CA VAL A 112 -13.65 -13.53 1.60
C VAL A 112 -12.51 -14.32 2.25
N LEU A 113 -12.72 -15.62 2.41
CA LEU A 113 -11.78 -16.54 3.05
C LEU A 113 -11.21 -17.52 2.02
N LEU A 114 -9.90 -17.76 2.05
CA LEU A 114 -9.22 -18.78 1.26
C LEU A 114 -8.86 -19.95 2.16
N SER A 115 -9.29 -21.15 1.81
CA SER A 115 -8.98 -22.40 2.54
C SER A 115 -8.06 -23.30 1.75
N TRP A 116 -7.03 -23.86 2.41
CA TRP A 116 -6.24 -24.94 1.82
C TRP A 116 -5.89 -26.06 2.80
N LYS A 117 -5.12 -25.78 3.86
CA LYS A 117 -4.52 -26.82 4.72
C LYS A 117 -5.05 -26.82 6.16
N ARG A 118 -5.75 -25.77 6.60
CA ARG A 118 -6.05 -25.54 8.02
C ARG A 118 -7.55 -25.43 8.29
N PRO A 119 -8.33 -26.53 8.15
CA PRO A 119 -9.79 -26.49 8.37
C PRO A 119 -10.16 -26.01 9.79
N GLU A 120 -9.38 -26.37 10.81
CA GLU A 120 -9.61 -25.91 12.19
C GLU A 120 -9.28 -24.41 12.39
N GLY A 121 -8.31 -23.86 11.65
CA GLY A 121 -8.00 -22.43 11.67
C GLY A 121 -9.12 -21.63 11.01
N LEU A 122 -9.49 -22.02 9.78
CA LEU A 122 -10.66 -21.51 9.07
C LEU A 122 -11.94 -21.58 9.90
N LYS A 123 -12.19 -22.68 10.61
CA LYS A 123 -13.34 -22.86 11.51
C LYS A 123 -13.35 -21.82 12.62
N LYS A 124 -12.22 -21.59 13.30
CA LYS A 124 -12.09 -20.51 14.30
C LYS A 124 -12.34 -19.13 13.70
N VAL A 125 -11.80 -18.86 12.51
CA VAL A 125 -12.02 -17.60 11.76
C VAL A 125 -13.50 -17.39 11.47
N VAL A 126 -14.20 -18.37 10.88
CA VAL A 126 -15.65 -18.25 10.59
C VAL A 126 -16.45 -18.06 11.89
N GLN A 127 -16.18 -18.85 12.94
CA GLN A 127 -16.81 -18.71 14.26
C GLN A 127 -16.52 -17.38 14.99
N TYR A 128 -15.55 -16.61 14.50
CA TYR A 128 -15.20 -15.29 15.00
C TYR A 128 -15.84 -14.17 14.16
N LEU A 129 -15.73 -14.23 12.83
CA LEU A 129 -16.29 -13.23 11.91
C LEU A 129 -17.83 -13.12 12.01
N VAL A 130 -18.55 -14.21 12.28
CA VAL A 130 -20.01 -14.20 12.49
C VAL A 130 -20.48 -13.48 13.77
N ARG A 131 -19.59 -12.74 14.44
CA ARG A 131 -19.89 -11.90 15.62
C ARG A 131 -19.86 -10.39 15.31
N TYR A 132 -19.58 -10.04 14.06
CA TYR A 132 -19.38 -8.67 13.58
C TYR A 132 -20.46 -8.32 12.55
N PRO A 133 -21.57 -7.64 12.94
CA PRO A 133 -22.79 -7.60 12.12
C PRO A 133 -22.71 -6.79 10.82
N PHE A 134 -21.61 -6.07 10.57
CA PHE A 134 -21.27 -5.51 9.25
C PHE A 134 -20.91 -6.59 8.22
N ILE A 135 -20.42 -7.76 8.66
CA ILE A 135 -20.16 -8.92 7.79
C ILE A 135 -21.50 -9.58 7.49
N LYS A 136 -22.06 -9.29 6.31
CA LYS A 136 -23.39 -9.79 5.87
C LYS A 136 -23.31 -11.05 5.02
N GLU A 137 -22.14 -11.31 4.44
CA GLU A 137 -21.87 -12.46 3.58
C GLU A 137 -20.45 -12.98 3.88
N ILE A 138 -20.26 -14.28 3.97
CA ILE A 138 -18.95 -14.93 4.06
C ILE A 138 -18.81 -15.91 2.88
N LEU A 139 -17.88 -15.63 1.99
CA LEU A 139 -17.56 -16.44 0.82
C LEU A 139 -16.26 -17.19 1.05
N ILE A 140 -16.34 -18.52 1.10
CA ILE A 140 -15.22 -19.40 1.45
C ILE A 140 -14.77 -20.16 0.21
N TRP A 141 -13.63 -19.79 -0.36
CA TRP A 141 -13.05 -20.51 -1.49
C TRP A 141 -12.08 -21.60 -1.01
N ASN A 142 -12.48 -22.85 -1.20
CA ASN A 142 -11.68 -24.01 -0.85
C ASN A 142 -10.84 -24.49 -2.05
N ASN A 143 -9.54 -24.23 -1.98
CA ASN A 143 -8.53 -24.67 -2.96
C ASN A 143 -8.08 -26.14 -2.77
N ASN A 144 -8.58 -26.84 -1.75
CA ASN A 144 -8.17 -28.21 -1.44
C ASN A 144 -9.02 -29.27 -2.16
N LYS A 145 -8.60 -29.68 -3.36
CA LYS A 145 -9.25 -30.74 -4.13
C LYS A 145 -9.33 -32.13 -3.46
N LYS A 146 -8.64 -32.36 -2.33
CA LYS A 146 -8.72 -33.62 -1.56
C LYS A 146 -9.83 -33.60 -0.49
N THR A 147 -10.25 -32.42 -0.04
CA THR A 147 -11.16 -32.25 1.11
C THR A 147 -12.27 -31.30 0.71
N ARG A 148 -13.52 -31.77 0.64
CA ARG A 148 -14.68 -30.88 0.44
C ARG A 148 -15.12 -30.32 1.80
N LEU A 149 -15.40 -29.02 1.85
CA LEU A 149 -15.94 -28.32 3.01
C LEU A 149 -17.44 -28.04 2.85
N ASN A 150 -18.15 -28.01 3.96
CA ASN A 150 -19.59 -27.75 4.07
C ASN A 150 -19.84 -26.75 5.21
N ILE A 151 -20.95 -26.02 5.16
CA ILE A 151 -21.31 -25.01 6.19
C ILE A 151 -21.42 -25.65 7.61
N ARG A 152 -21.77 -26.94 7.68
CA ARG A 152 -21.87 -27.70 8.94
C ARG A 152 -20.54 -27.88 9.65
N ASP A 153 -19.45 -27.91 8.90
CA ASP A 153 -18.10 -28.19 9.39
C ASP A 153 -17.57 -27.04 10.28
N PHE A 154 -18.25 -25.88 10.25
CA PHE A 154 -17.95 -24.71 11.07
C PHE A 154 -18.70 -24.65 12.42
N GLU A 155 -19.57 -25.63 12.73
CA GLU A 155 -20.25 -25.78 14.04
C GLU A 155 -20.93 -24.48 14.55
N LEU A 156 -21.69 -23.83 13.67
CA LEU A 156 -22.20 -22.48 13.89
C LEU A 156 -23.51 -22.46 14.69
N ASN A 157 -23.60 -21.54 15.66
CA ASN A 157 -24.82 -21.29 16.42
C ASN A 157 -25.78 -20.38 15.62
N ALA A 158 -26.96 -20.92 15.29
CA ALA A 158 -27.97 -20.26 14.48
C ALA A 158 -28.40 -18.87 15.00
N THR A 159 -28.37 -18.64 16.32
CA THR A 159 -28.72 -17.33 16.91
C THR A 159 -27.68 -16.28 16.57
N THR A 160 -26.39 -16.63 16.65
CA THR A 160 -25.30 -15.73 16.26
C THR A 160 -25.25 -15.51 14.75
N THR A 161 -25.50 -16.54 13.94
CA THR A 161 -25.35 -16.45 12.47
C THR A 161 -26.60 -15.99 11.73
N ALA A 162 -27.70 -15.66 12.42
CA ALA A 162 -28.97 -15.26 11.79
C ALA A 162 -28.88 -14.00 10.89
N HIS A 163 -27.81 -13.22 11.01
CA HIS A 163 -27.60 -11.97 10.28
C HIS A 163 -26.64 -12.06 9.09
N VAL A 164 -26.08 -13.24 8.79
CA VAL A 164 -24.96 -13.44 7.85
C VAL A 164 -25.16 -14.69 6.99
N GLU A 165 -25.01 -14.55 5.68
CA GLU A 165 -25.08 -15.68 4.72
C GLU A 165 -23.68 -16.28 4.49
N ILE A 166 -23.56 -17.60 4.41
CA ILE A 166 -22.26 -18.27 4.26
C ILE A 166 -22.31 -19.24 3.07
N THR A 167 -21.41 -19.06 2.10
CA THR A 167 -21.31 -19.89 0.89
C THR A 167 -19.90 -20.49 0.76
N VAL A 168 -19.83 -21.79 0.44
CA VAL A 168 -18.57 -22.53 0.28
C VAL A 168 -18.39 -22.95 -1.18
N PHE A 169 -17.36 -22.41 -1.83
CA PHE A 169 -16.94 -22.77 -3.18
C PHE A 169 -15.85 -23.85 -3.12
N ASN A 170 -16.23 -25.10 -3.35
CA ASN A 170 -15.30 -26.22 -3.40
C ASN A 170 -14.65 -26.34 -4.79
N SER A 171 -13.40 -25.90 -4.92
CA SER A 171 -12.65 -26.01 -6.17
C SER A 171 -12.12 -27.43 -6.42
N ASP A 172 -11.93 -27.77 -7.69
CA ASP A 172 -11.25 -28.98 -8.14
C ASP A 172 -9.73 -28.74 -8.33
N GLU A 173 -9.29 -27.48 -8.28
CA GLU A 173 -7.93 -26.99 -8.52
C GLU A 173 -7.53 -25.90 -7.50
N ASN A 174 -6.22 -25.73 -7.25
CA ASN A 174 -5.74 -24.63 -6.42
C ASN A 174 -5.54 -23.38 -7.29
N LEU A 175 -6.35 -22.35 -7.11
CA LEU A 175 -6.22 -21.07 -7.82
C LEU A 175 -5.30 -20.07 -7.10
N HIS A 176 -4.74 -20.44 -5.94
CA HIS A 176 -3.94 -19.54 -5.09
C HIS A 176 -4.72 -18.24 -4.82
N ASP A 177 -4.05 -17.09 -4.63
CA ASP A 177 -4.68 -15.82 -4.27
C ASP A 177 -5.60 -15.24 -5.36
N LEU A 178 -5.54 -15.73 -6.61
CA LEU A 178 -6.55 -15.38 -7.63
C LEU A 178 -7.97 -15.75 -7.17
N ALA A 179 -8.11 -16.77 -6.31
CA ALA A 179 -9.36 -17.11 -5.63
C ALA A 179 -9.92 -15.95 -4.80
N LYS A 180 -9.08 -15.19 -4.08
CA LYS A 180 -9.52 -14.07 -3.22
C LYS A 180 -10.23 -13.01 -4.07
N TYR A 181 -9.54 -12.49 -5.08
CA TYR A 181 -10.06 -11.44 -5.96
C TYR A 181 -11.26 -11.90 -6.80
N THR A 182 -11.22 -13.12 -7.34
CA THR A 182 -12.34 -13.65 -8.15
C THR A 182 -13.58 -13.98 -7.31
N THR A 183 -13.41 -14.32 -6.03
CA THR A 183 -14.51 -14.50 -5.07
C THR A 183 -15.13 -13.16 -4.67
N CYS A 184 -14.31 -12.13 -4.43
CA CYS A 184 -14.80 -10.77 -4.22
C CYS A 184 -15.60 -10.25 -5.44
N ALA A 185 -15.13 -10.51 -6.66
CA ALA A 185 -15.85 -10.12 -7.88
C ALA A 185 -17.25 -10.77 -8.06
N ILE A 186 -17.61 -11.79 -7.27
CA ILE A 186 -18.95 -12.41 -7.22
C ILE A 186 -19.71 -12.13 -5.91
N ALA A 187 -19.16 -11.32 -5.02
CA ALA A 187 -19.83 -10.83 -3.82
C ALA A 187 -21.14 -10.08 -4.13
N ARG A 188 -21.98 -9.98 -3.10
CA ARG A 188 -23.23 -9.22 -3.08
C ARG A 188 -23.07 -7.79 -2.61
N HIS A 189 -22.04 -7.54 -1.81
CA HIS A 189 -21.69 -6.22 -1.29
C HIS A 189 -20.48 -5.67 -2.07
N ASP A 190 -20.45 -4.36 -2.26
CA ASP A 190 -19.45 -3.70 -3.11
C ASP A 190 -18.05 -3.70 -2.49
N TYR A 191 -17.96 -3.87 -1.17
CA TYR A 191 -16.72 -3.89 -0.40
C TYR A 191 -16.45 -5.27 0.22
N CYS A 192 -15.20 -5.73 0.11
CA CYS A 192 -14.75 -7.05 0.54
C CYS A 192 -13.71 -6.97 1.66
N TYR A 193 -13.89 -7.77 2.72
CA TYR A 193 -12.90 -7.99 3.77
C TYR A 193 -12.13 -9.29 3.49
N PHE A 194 -10.80 -9.27 3.52
CA PHE A 194 -9.96 -10.45 3.25
C PHE A 194 -9.28 -10.95 4.53
N GLN A 195 -9.36 -12.26 4.79
CA GLN A 195 -8.77 -12.89 5.98
C GLN A 195 -8.28 -14.31 5.63
N ASP A 196 -7.05 -14.63 6.05
CA ASP A 196 -6.39 -15.93 5.80
C ASP A 196 -6.73 -17.02 6.85
N ASP A 197 -6.44 -18.30 6.55
CA ASP A 197 -6.90 -19.48 7.32
C ASP A 197 -6.12 -19.79 8.63
N ASP A 198 -5.18 -18.93 9.02
CA ASP A 198 -4.31 -19.05 10.20
C ASP A 198 -4.25 -17.82 11.13
N TRP A 199 -4.84 -16.69 10.73
CA TRP A 199 -4.81 -15.44 11.51
C TRP A 199 -6.22 -15.00 11.94
N ILE A 200 -6.31 -14.17 12.98
CA ILE A 200 -7.56 -13.52 13.42
C ILE A 200 -7.26 -12.06 13.71
N ASN A 201 -7.88 -11.11 12.99
CA ASN A 201 -7.83 -9.71 13.42
C ASN A 201 -8.66 -9.51 14.70
N LEU A 202 -7.99 -9.20 15.82
CA LEU A 202 -8.65 -8.83 17.08
C LEU A 202 -9.27 -7.42 17.08
N TYR A 203 -9.10 -6.65 16.01
CA TYR A 203 -9.37 -5.21 15.97
C TYR A 203 -10.34 -4.84 14.84
N LEU A 204 -11.42 -5.60 14.72
CA LEU A 204 -12.36 -5.53 13.60
C LEU A 204 -13.31 -4.34 13.71
N ASP A 205 -13.74 -3.94 14.91
CA ASP A 205 -14.57 -2.74 15.04
C ASP A 205 -13.75 -1.49 14.73
N SER A 206 -12.49 -1.45 15.16
CA SER A 206 -11.55 -0.36 14.89
C SER A 206 -11.17 -0.28 13.42
N GLU A 207 -10.86 -1.42 12.78
CA GLU A 207 -10.60 -1.51 11.33
C GLU A 207 -11.82 -1.08 10.51
N TYR A 208 -13.03 -1.53 10.89
CA TYR A 208 -14.27 -1.14 10.24
C TYR A 208 -14.60 0.36 10.45
N THR A 209 -14.35 0.91 11.64
CA THR A 209 -14.53 2.35 11.92
C THR A 209 -13.57 3.20 11.10
N ASN A 210 -12.34 2.74 10.88
CA ASN A 210 -11.37 3.39 10.01
C ASN A 210 -11.84 3.37 8.53
N PHE A 211 -12.32 2.21 8.07
CA PHE A 211 -12.89 2.01 6.73
C PHE A 211 -14.08 2.93 6.43
N LEU A 212 -15.00 3.14 7.38
CA LEU A 212 -16.14 4.05 7.18
C LEU A 212 -15.74 5.52 6.92
N GLY A 213 -14.52 5.94 7.23
CA GLY A 213 -14.03 7.29 6.93
C GLY A 213 -13.70 7.50 5.45
N PHE A 214 -13.11 6.47 4.81
CA PHE A 214 -12.48 6.53 3.49
C PHE A 214 -12.65 5.18 2.75
N PRO A 215 -13.88 4.71 2.49
CA PRO A 215 -14.15 3.31 2.12
C PRO A 215 -13.50 2.85 0.81
N ASP A 216 -13.11 3.79 -0.05
CA ASP A 216 -12.47 3.54 -1.34
C ASP A 216 -10.94 3.33 -1.22
N LEU A 217 -10.37 3.53 -0.02
CA LEU A 217 -8.99 3.15 0.33
C LEU A 217 -8.88 1.68 0.78
N ILE A 218 -7.69 1.11 0.65
CA ILE A 218 -7.37 -0.19 1.23
C ILE A 218 -7.01 -0.02 2.71
N HIS A 219 -7.89 -0.47 3.59
CA HIS A 219 -7.63 -0.58 5.03
C HIS A 219 -7.05 -1.95 5.37
N SER A 220 -6.06 -1.98 6.26
CA SER A 220 -5.49 -3.23 6.80
C SER A 220 -4.84 -3.00 8.16
N ASN A 221 -5.08 -3.90 9.10
CA ASN A 221 -4.33 -3.99 10.36
C ASN A 221 -3.05 -4.84 10.16
N THR A 222 -1.87 -4.26 10.40
CA THR A 222 -0.59 -4.97 10.30
C THR A 222 0.49 -4.34 11.19
N MET A 223 1.55 -5.08 11.49
CA MET A 223 2.67 -4.58 12.29
C MET A 223 3.45 -3.48 11.55
N PRO A 224 4.01 -2.46 12.24
CA PRO A 224 4.85 -1.43 11.65
C PRO A 224 6.01 -1.95 10.80
N ILE A 225 6.65 -3.06 11.20
CA ILE A 225 7.72 -3.71 10.41
C ILE A 225 7.20 -4.27 9.08
N ILE A 226 5.98 -4.84 9.04
CA ILE A 226 5.38 -5.33 7.80
C ILE A 226 4.93 -4.14 6.93
N HIS A 227 4.45 -3.05 7.54
CA HIS A 227 4.16 -1.82 6.81
C HIS A 227 5.42 -1.21 6.17
N LEU A 228 6.56 -1.20 6.89
CA LEU A 228 7.85 -0.77 6.37
C LEU A 228 8.32 -1.64 5.19
N GLU A 229 8.21 -2.96 5.30
CA GLU A 229 8.47 -3.88 4.20
C GLU A 229 7.56 -3.59 2.99
N HIS A 230 6.27 -3.32 3.20
CA HIS A 230 5.37 -2.90 2.11
C HIS A 230 5.76 -1.54 1.51
N ARG A 231 6.22 -0.58 2.32
CA ARG A 231 6.72 0.73 1.84
C ARG A 231 7.99 0.61 1.01
N ARG A 232 8.87 -0.38 1.26
CA ARG A 232 10.04 -0.65 0.38
C ARG A 232 9.65 -0.96 -1.07
N TRP A 233 8.44 -1.49 -1.28
CA TRP A 233 7.89 -1.80 -2.61
C TRP A 233 6.90 -0.75 -3.13
N GLN A 234 6.78 0.40 -2.46
CA GLN A 234 6.07 1.58 -2.95
C GLN A 234 7.09 2.57 -3.51
N PHE A 235 7.01 2.84 -4.81
CA PHE A 235 7.92 3.72 -5.53
C PHE A 235 7.20 4.41 -6.68
N THR A 236 7.69 5.59 -7.07
CA THR A 236 7.19 6.30 -8.25
C THR A 236 7.76 5.72 -9.54
N ASN A 237 6.95 5.71 -10.61
CA ASN A 237 7.43 5.42 -11.95
C ASN A 237 7.13 6.63 -12.86
N PRO A 238 8.10 7.51 -13.15
CA PRO A 238 7.87 8.70 -13.97
C PRO A 238 7.50 8.35 -15.42
N GLY A 239 7.81 7.14 -15.90
CA GLY A 239 7.38 6.65 -17.20
C GLY A 239 5.89 6.27 -17.31
N LEU A 240 5.12 6.35 -16.22
CA LEU A 240 3.66 6.18 -16.19
C LEU A 240 2.91 7.50 -15.89
N LEU A 241 3.62 8.56 -15.51
CA LEU A 241 3.08 9.92 -15.48
C LEU A 241 2.89 10.41 -16.93
N CYS A 242 1.77 10.03 -17.54
CA CYS A 242 1.37 10.53 -18.85
C CYS A 242 1.22 12.06 -18.81
N ASP A 243 1.94 12.78 -19.67
CA ASP A 243 1.89 14.25 -19.77
C ASP A 243 0.46 14.79 -20.01
N LEU A 244 -0.24 15.14 -18.94
CA LEU A 244 -1.47 15.93 -18.99
C LEU A 244 -1.09 17.41 -18.81
N PRO A 245 -1.30 18.29 -19.82
CA PRO A 245 -1.00 19.71 -19.72
C PRO A 245 -2.04 20.43 -18.86
N PHE A 246 -1.94 20.23 -17.54
CA PHE A 246 -2.84 20.76 -16.52
C PHE A 246 -2.54 22.24 -16.19
N ASP A 247 -2.75 23.14 -17.16
CA ASP A 247 -2.67 24.58 -16.90
C ASP A 247 -3.61 25.44 -17.77
N ARG A 248 -4.93 25.22 -17.60
CA ARG A 248 -5.98 26.22 -17.88
C ARG A 248 -7.18 26.06 -16.93
N PRO A 249 -7.60 27.10 -16.19
CA PRO A 249 -8.80 27.03 -15.35
C PRO A 249 -10.07 27.07 -16.21
N PHE A 250 -10.85 25.99 -16.19
CA PHE A 250 -12.16 25.94 -16.83
C PHE A 250 -13.24 26.57 -15.94
N HIS A 251 -13.68 27.78 -16.27
CA HIS A 251 -14.89 28.35 -15.67
C HIS A 251 -16.14 27.55 -16.09
N PRO A 252 -17.03 27.20 -15.14
CA PRO A 252 -18.27 26.52 -15.48
C PRO A 252 -19.27 27.48 -16.15
N LYS A 253 -19.71 27.15 -17.36
CA LYS A 253 -20.97 27.65 -17.92
C LYS A 253 -21.84 26.47 -18.35
N LEU A 254 -23.11 26.52 -17.94
CA LEU A 254 -24.09 25.47 -18.19
C LEU A 254 -24.30 25.26 -19.70
N LEU A 255 -24.56 24.02 -20.11
CA LEU A 255 -25.48 23.71 -21.21
C LEU A 255 -26.09 22.30 -21.05
N SER A 256 -27.26 22.11 -21.68
CA SER A 256 -28.16 20.95 -21.49
C SER A 256 -27.84 19.80 -22.46
N PRO A 257 -28.05 18.52 -22.08
CA PRO A 257 -27.72 17.37 -22.93
C PRO A 257 -28.58 17.27 -24.20
N ARG A 258 -27.94 16.95 -25.33
CA ARG A 258 -28.57 16.41 -26.55
C ARG A 258 -27.71 15.30 -27.15
N SER A 259 -28.36 14.43 -27.92
CA SER A 259 -27.88 13.12 -28.36
C SER A 259 -26.61 13.14 -29.23
N PRO A 260 -25.77 12.10 -29.17
CA PRO A 260 -24.57 11.99 -30.02
C PRO A 260 -24.96 11.76 -31.49
N GLN A 261 -24.28 12.45 -32.40
CA GLN A 261 -24.26 12.08 -33.82
C GLN A 261 -23.04 11.21 -34.13
N ILE A 262 -23.22 10.26 -35.04
CA ILE A 262 -22.20 9.29 -35.45
C ILE A 262 -21.35 9.91 -36.57
N LEU A 263 -20.04 9.98 -36.39
CA LEU A 263 -19.10 10.33 -37.46
C LEU A 263 -18.44 9.06 -38.01
N ILE A 264 -18.51 8.87 -39.32
CA ILE A 264 -17.94 7.71 -40.02
C ILE A 264 -16.69 8.16 -40.78
N CYS A 265 -15.58 7.42 -40.63
CA CYS A 265 -14.35 7.66 -41.40
C CYS A 265 -13.89 6.35 -42.08
N THR A 266 -13.56 6.43 -43.37
CA THR A 266 -13.10 5.32 -44.21
C THR A 266 -11.58 5.37 -44.43
N PRO A 267 -10.88 4.23 -44.52
CA PRO A 267 -9.43 4.18 -44.71
C PRO A 267 -9.00 4.24 -46.19
N ALA A 268 -7.72 4.62 -46.41
CA ALA A 268 -7.03 4.57 -47.71
C ALA A 268 -5.73 3.73 -47.63
N SER A 269 -5.12 3.41 -48.79
CA SER A 269 -4.11 2.34 -48.96
C SER A 269 -2.71 2.82 -49.42
N PRO A 270 -1.64 1.96 -49.41
CA PRO A 270 -0.27 2.40 -49.10
C PRO A 270 0.85 2.09 -50.15
N GLY A 271 2.10 2.47 -49.80
CA GLY A 271 3.40 1.96 -50.30
C GLY A 271 4.50 2.14 -49.22
N SER A 272 5.38 1.17 -48.88
CA SER A 272 6.60 0.67 -49.58
C SER A 272 7.78 1.67 -49.59
N ALA A 273 9.02 1.39 -49.14
CA ALA A 273 9.71 0.20 -48.56
C ALA A 273 10.85 0.70 -47.60
N ALA A 274 11.97 0.05 -47.19
CA ALA A 274 12.69 -1.22 -47.48
C ALA A 274 13.62 -1.62 -46.29
N ALA A 275 14.65 -2.48 -46.47
CA ALA A 275 15.72 -2.83 -45.51
C ALA A 275 17.03 -3.24 -46.25
N PRO A 276 18.23 -3.32 -45.61
CA PRO A 276 18.68 -4.49 -44.79
C PRO A 276 19.25 -4.02 -43.40
N SER A 277 20.23 -4.57 -42.64
CA SER A 277 21.35 -5.55 -42.79
C SER A 277 21.81 -6.15 -41.44
N SER A 278 22.69 -7.19 -41.44
CA SER A 278 23.48 -7.71 -40.29
C SER A 278 24.68 -8.53 -40.82
N PRO A 279 25.74 -8.87 -40.02
CA PRO A 279 25.86 -10.28 -39.53
C PRO A 279 26.72 -10.58 -38.26
N ALA A 280 26.28 -11.60 -37.48
CA ALA A 280 27.09 -12.65 -36.78
C ALA A 280 28.17 -12.22 -35.73
N SER A 281 28.85 -13.04 -34.90
CA SER A 281 28.85 -14.47 -34.43
C SER A 281 29.82 -14.55 -33.21
N ARG A 282 29.84 -15.46 -32.21
CA ARG A 282 29.11 -16.67 -31.69
C ARG A 282 29.36 -16.67 -30.14
N PHE A 283 29.30 -17.68 -29.25
CA PHE A 283 29.14 -19.16 -29.22
C PHE A 283 28.32 -19.61 -27.98
N SER A 284 27.76 -20.81 -28.09
CA SER A 284 27.26 -21.79 -27.10
C SER A 284 27.81 -21.76 -25.65
N ALA A 285 27.11 -22.26 -24.62
CA ALA A 285 25.71 -22.72 -24.37
C ALA A 285 25.58 -22.93 -22.83
N SER A 286 24.62 -23.59 -22.15
CA SER A 286 23.37 -24.38 -22.40
C SER A 286 22.66 -24.48 -21.03
N SER A 287 21.37 -24.81 -20.84
CA SER A 287 20.19 -25.12 -21.68
C SER A 287 18.94 -24.89 -20.80
N ARG A 288 17.81 -24.31 -21.23
CA ARG A 288 16.86 -24.67 -22.31
C ARG A 288 16.14 -26.02 -22.08
N SER A 289 14.83 -26.16 -22.34
CA SER A 289 13.77 -25.19 -22.68
C SER A 289 12.40 -25.89 -22.76
N LEU A 290 11.30 -25.13 -22.84
CA LEU A 290 10.37 -25.03 -24.01
C LEU A 290 9.13 -24.20 -23.59
N ALA A 291 8.59 -23.26 -24.37
CA ALA A 291 9.07 -22.62 -25.60
C ALA A 291 8.47 -21.21 -25.80
N ARG A 292 9.26 -20.25 -26.28
CA ARG A 292 8.76 -19.04 -26.97
C ARG A 292 9.15 -19.08 -28.44
N ARG A 293 8.20 -19.43 -29.32
CA ARG A 293 8.16 -19.14 -30.77
C ARG A 293 6.68 -19.08 -31.19
N ALA A 294 6.22 -18.19 -32.06
CA ALA A 294 6.92 -17.08 -32.71
C ALA A 294 5.98 -15.88 -32.90
N TRP A 295 6.53 -14.66 -32.87
CA TRP A 295 5.87 -13.50 -33.47
C TRP A 295 6.18 -13.49 -34.97
N ALA A 296 5.30 -14.09 -35.76
CA ALA A 296 5.21 -13.82 -37.19
C ALA A 296 4.04 -12.85 -37.41
N ARG A 297 4.24 -11.80 -38.22
CA ARG A 297 3.15 -10.88 -38.59
C ARG A 297 2.27 -11.56 -39.65
N THR A 298 1.17 -12.16 -39.19
CA THR A 298 0.07 -12.60 -40.06
C THR A 298 -1.19 -11.86 -39.61
N ALA A 299 -1.84 -11.15 -40.54
CA ALA A 299 -3.04 -10.37 -40.23
C ALA A 299 -4.22 -11.31 -39.92
N CYS A 300 -4.61 -11.41 -38.66
CA CYS A 300 -5.78 -12.16 -38.25
C CYS A 300 -7.03 -11.29 -38.40
N ALA A 301 -7.88 -11.63 -39.38
CA ALA A 301 -9.27 -11.20 -39.39
C ALA A 301 -10.02 -11.75 -38.16
N SER A 302 -11.17 -11.17 -37.85
CA SER A 302 -11.99 -11.51 -36.67
C SER A 302 -12.37 -13.01 -36.64
N PRO A 303 -12.06 -13.74 -35.56
CA PRO A 303 -12.55 -15.10 -35.38
C PRO A 303 -14.01 -15.07 -34.93
N THR A 304 -14.94 -15.28 -35.86
CA THR A 304 -16.29 -15.72 -35.50
C THR A 304 -16.22 -17.12 -34.89
N CYS A 305 -16.75 -17.31 -33.69
CA CYS A 305 -16.74 -18.61 -33.01
C CYS A 305 -17.78 -19.58 -33.62
N THR A 306 -17.49 -20.14 -34.78
CA THR A 306 -18.26 -21.25 -35.37
C THR A 306 -17.89 -22.58 -34.72
N SER A 307 -18.90 -23.42 -34.49
CA SER A 307 -18.74 -24.72 -33.80
C SER A 307 -18.06 -25.77 -34.69
N PRO A 308 -17.03 -26.49 -34.21
CA PRO A 308 -16.38 -27.57 -34.95
C PRO A 308 -17.12 -28.91 -34.77
N PHE A 309 -18.28 -29.07 -35.41
CA PHE A 309 -18.80 -30.40 -35.76
C PHE A 309 -19.21 -30.41 -37.23
N GLY A 310 -18.23 -30.74 -38.07
CA GLY A 310 -18.41 -30.90 -39.52
C GLY A 310 -19.31 -32.10 -39.86
N GLN A 311 -20.05 -31.97 -40.95
CA GLN A 311 -21.00 -32.97 -41.43
C GLN A 311 -20.29 -34.24 -41.92
N ILE A 312 -20.92 -35.41 -41.74
CA ILE A 312 -20.74 -36.56 -42.64
C ILE A 312 -22.12 -37.04 -43.08
N ASN A 313 -22.41 -36.75 -44.34
CA ASN A 313 -23.34 -37.38 -45.29
C ASN A 313 -24.63 -38.05 -44.79
N THR A 314 -25.76 -37.50 -45.25
CA THR A 314 -27.04 -38.21 -45.42
C THR A 314 -26.93 -39.31 -46.47
N LEU A 315 -27.33 -40.54 -46.16
CA LEU A 315 -27.69 -41.57 -47.15
C LEU A 315 -28.70 -42.59 -46.58
N THR A 316 -29.89 -42.63 -47.20
CA THR A 316 -30.87 -43.75 -47.30
C THR A 316 -31.15 -44.70 -46.12
N SER A 317 -32.43 -44.83 -45.79
CA SER A 317 -33.00 -45.73 -44.78
C SER A 317 -33.31 -47.16 -45.28
N SER A 318 -32.94 -48.20 -44.51
CA SER A 318 -33.79 -49.38 -44.21
C SER A 318 -33.19 -50.24 -43.08
N PRO A 319 -33.97 -51.07 -42.37
CA PRO A 319 -33.54 -51.64 -41.08
C PRO A 319 -33.19 -53.14 -41.10
N THR A 320 -32.27 -53.59 -40.24
CA THR A 320 -32.33 -54.90 -39.55
C THR A 320 -31.32 -55.06 -38.39
N HIS A 321 -31.63 -55.99 -37.48
CA HIS A 321 -30.77 -56.67 -36.48
C HIS A 321 -29.89 -55.89 -35.45
N SER A 322 -30.40 -55.90 -34.21
CA SER A 322 -29.67 -56.01 -32.93
C SER A 322 -28.80 -57.30 -32.91
N PRO A 323 -27.64 -57.42 -32.17
CA PRO A 323 -27.57 -57.08 -30.74
C PRO A 323 -26.24 -56.60 -30.08
N ARG A 324 -26.42 -55.98 -28.90
CA ARG A 324 -25.56 -55.95 -27.68
C ARG A 324 -24.04 -55.70 -27.82
N SER A 325 -23.57 -54.57 -27.26
CA SER A 325 -22.63 -54.63 -26.11
C SER A 325 -22.61 -53.33 -25.26
N ILE A 326 -22.14 -53.46 -24.00
CA ILE A 326 -21.53 -52.45 -23.09
C ILE A 326 -22.10 -51.01 -23.13
N ARG A 327 -23.00 -50.69 -22.19
CA ARG A 327 -23.50 -49.33 -21.93
C ARG A 327 -22.82 -48.68 -20.71
N ARG A 328 -21.61 -48.12 -20.87
CA ARG A 328 -21.01 -47.25 -19.83
C ARG A 328 -21.85 -45.97 -19.68
N LYS A 329 -22.52 -45.79 -18.53
CA LYS A 329 -23.12 -44.50 -18.16
C LYS A 329 -22.01 -43.52 -17.76
N ALA A 330 -21.64 -42.60 -18.64
CA ALA A 330 -20.96 -41.38 -18.21
C ALA A 330 -21.99 -40.50 -17.49
N GLY A 331 -21.86 -40.33 -16.17
CA GLY A 331 -22.67 -39.39 -15.41
C GLY A 331 -22.29 -37.96 -15.76
N ALA A 332 -23.26 -37.10 -16.04
CA ALA A 332 -23.01 -35.71 -16.42
C ALA A 332 -22.68 -34.84 -15.18
N THR A 333 -21.48 -35.01 -14.61
CA THR A 333 -20.90 -34.05 -13.65
C THR A 333 -20.42 -32.81 -14.41
N THR A 334 -21.36 -31.98 -14.88
CA THR A 334 -21.07 -30.64 -15.38
C THR A 334 -20.56 -29.78 -14.23
N SER A 335 -19.23 -29.68 -14.08
CA SER A 335 -18.61 -28.96 -12.96
C SER A 335 -19.13 -27.52 -12.89
N ILE A 336 -19.57 -27.13 -11.69
CA ILE A 336 -20.09 -25.80 -11.37
C ILE A 336 -19.05 -24.72 -11.69
N SER A 337 -17.75 -25.08 -11.58
CA SER A 337 -16.60 -24.25 -11.95
C SER A 337 -16.75 -23.64 -13.35
N GLY A 338 -17.16 -24.41 -14.37
CA GLY A 338 -17.22 -23.91 -15.75
C GLY A 338 -18.20 -22.75 -15.95
N ARG A 339 -19.41 -22.85 -15.40
CA ARG A 339 -20.42 -21.76 -15.50
C ARG A 339 -20.10 -20.58 -14.58
N LEU A 340 -19.45 -20.83 -13.45
CA LEU A 340 -19.01 -19.77 -12.53
C LEU A 340 -17.83 -18.99 -13.12
N CYS A 341 -16.82 -19.67 -13.65
CA CYS A 341 -15.67 -19.09 -14.34
C CYS A 341 -16.10 -18.26 -15.55
N ILE A 342 -17.02 -18.76 -16.39
CA ILE A 342 -17.58 -17.95 -17.50
C ILE A 342 -18.28 -16.68 -16.98
N LYS A 343 -19.00 -16.73 -15.86
CA LYS A 343 -19.61 -15.53 -15.25
C LYS A 343 -18.57 -14.58 -14.63
N ILE A 344 -17.54 -15.09 -13.98
CA ILE A 344 -16.42 -14.30 -13.41
C ILE A 344 -15.68 -13.59 -14.55
N CYS A 345 -15.23 -14.34 -15.55
CA CYS A 345 -14.57 -13.79 -16.73
C CYS A 345 -15.48 -12.80 -17.47
N ALA A 346 -16.79 -13.07 -17.61
CA ALA A 346 -17.71 -12.10 -18.22
C ALA A 346 -17.91 -10.84 -17.37
N LYS A 347 -17.96 -10.92 -16.03
CA LYS A 347 -17.99 -9.74 -15.14
C LYS A 347 -16.69 -8.93 -15.27
N LEU A 348 -15.54 -9.59 -15.07
CA LEU A 348 -14.21 -8.97 -15.09
C LEU A 348 -13.91 -8.36 -16.47
N TYR A 349 -14.14 -9.10 -17.55
CA TYR A 349 -13.96 -8.61 -18.91
C TYR A 349 -14.97 -7.51 -19.26
N LYS A 350 -16.19 -7.52 -18.71
CA LYS A 350 -17.14 -6.39 -18.88
C LYS A 350 -16.68 -5.16 -18.11
N ALA A 351 -16.09 -5.28 -16.92
CA ALA A 351 -15.50 -4.15 -16.19
C ALA A 351 -14.31 -3.56 -16.98
N LEU A 352 -13.41 -4.42 -17.47
CA LEU A 352 -12.23 -4.01 -18.25
C LEU A 352 -12.58 -3.46 -19.65
N ALA A 353 -13.62 -4.00 -20.32
CA ALA A 353 -13.99 -3.64 -21.69
C ALA A 353 -15.14 -2.63 -21.80
N ALA A 354 -15.76 -2.22 -20.70
CA ALA A 354 -16.76 -1.13 -20.70
C ALA A 354 -16.16 0.23 -21.13
N ASN A 355 -14.83 0.37 -21.09
CA ASN A 355 -14.12 1.61 -21.35
C ASN A 355 -13.06 1.42 -22.46
N SER A 356 -13.51 1.24 -23.70
CA SER A 356 -12.68 0.85 -24.85
C SER A 356 -11.58 1.86 -25.26
N ILE A 357 -11.58 3.06 -24.69
CA ILE A 357 -10.52 4.06 -24.85
C ILE A 357 -9.25 3.65 -24.08
N ILE A 358 -9.42 3.01 -22.91
CA ILE A 358 -8.33 2.60 -22.00
C ILE A 358 -7.42 1.53 -22.62
N THR A 359 -7.90 0.75 -23.60
CA THR A 359 -7.16 -0.42 -24.12
C THR A 359 -6.00 -0.11 -25.08
N ARG A 360 -5.59 1.16 -25.25
CA ARG A 360 -4.48 1.55 -26.14
C ARG A 360 -3.29 2.17 -25.41
N ASN A 361 -3.53 3.08 -24.47
CA ASN A 361 -2.50 3.72 -23.64
C ASN A 361 -2.93 3.55 -22.18
N ASP A 362 -2.08 2.90 -21.39
CA ASP A 362 -2.21 2.54 -19.96
C ASP A 362 -3.59 2.03 -19.46
N TYR A 363 -3.59 0.82 -18.90
CA TYR A 363 -4.83 0.10 -18.57
C TYR A 363 -5.54 0.60 -17.31
N PHE A 364 -4.92 1.54 -16.56
CA PHE A 364 -5.56 2.19 -15.43
C PHE A 364 -5.10 3.66 -15.33
N ILE A 365 -5.89 4.59 -15.87
CA ILE A 365 -5.86 5.96 -15.34
C ILE A 365 -6.41 5.87 -13.92
N ARG A 366 -5.53 6.02 -12.93
CA ARG A 366 -5.87 6.10 -11.51
C ARG A 366 -5.62 7.52 -11.07
N GLU A 367 -6.68 8.21 -10.67
CA GLU A 367 -6.53 9.36 -9.77
C GLU A 367 -6.16 8.75 -8.40
N GLU A 368 -5.23 9.37 -7.66
CA GLU A 368 -4.87 8.88 -6.32
C GLU A 368 -6.02 9.17 -5.37
N GLU A 369 -6.57 8.12 -4.75
CA GLU A 369 -7.75 8.21 -3.91
C GLU A 369 -7.50 9.10 -2.67
N GLU A 370 -8.41 10.05 -2.43
CA GLU A 370 -8.26 11.05 -1.37
C GLU A 370 -8.68 10.50 0.01
N PRO A 371 -7.98 10.83 1.12
CA PRO A 371 -6.78 11.67 1.19
C PRO A 371 -5.56 10.97 0.57
N ARG A 372 -4.74 11.72 -0.18
CA ARG A 372 -3.43 11.28 -0.69
C ARG A 372 -2.48 10.82 0.44
N PRO A 373 -1.41 10.04 0.13
CA PRO A 373 -0.46 9.55 1.12
C PRO A 373 0.09 10.60 2.09
N GLU A 374 0.38 11.82 1.62
CA GLU A 374 0.85 12.95 2.44
C GLU A 374 -0.19 13.53 3.43
N TYR A 375 -1.45 13.11 3.35
CA TYR A 375 -2.55 13.54 4.23
C TYR A 375 -3.20 12.36 4.99
N ARG A 376 -2.55 11.19 5.05
CA ARG A 376 -3.06 10.00 5.76
C ARG A 376 -2.44 9.89 7.16
N ASP A 377 -3.22 10.12 8.23
CA ASP A 377 -2.75 9.85 9.60
C ASP A 377 -2.24 8.40 9.74
N ALA A 378 -1.13 8.22 10.46
CA ALA A 378 -0.78 6.94 11.05
C ALA A 378 -1.78 6.59 12.16
N ARG A 379 -2.21 5.33 12.21
CA ARG A 379 -3.26 4.86 13.13
C ARG A 379 -2.95 3.47 13.67
N ALA A 380 -3.31 3.21 14.92
CA ALA A 380 -3.22 1.90 15.56
C ALA A 380 -4.48 1.63 16.40
N PRO A 381 -5.04 0.41 16.36
CA PRO A 381 -6.22 0.10 17.16
C PRO A 381 -5.87 -0.04 18.65
N CYS A 382 -6.77 0.45 19.50
CA CYS A 382 -6.69 0.29 20.95
C CYS A 382 -6.85 -1.18 21.36
N LEU A 383 -6.18 -1.63 22.43
CA LEU A 383 -6.20 -3.03 22.88
C LEU A 383 -7.63 -3.58 23.03
N ASN A 384 -8.59 -2.75 23.42
CA ASN A 384 -9.98 -3.08 23.69
C ASN A 384 -10.92 -3.16 22.44
N ASP A 385 -10.45 -2.84 21.23
CA ASP A 385 -11.24 -2.69 19.99
C ASP A 385 -12.36 -1.61 20.07
N ARG A 386 -12.14 -0.53 20.84
CA ARG A 386 -13.09 0.60 21.01
C ARG A 386 -12.60 1.94 20.50
N CYS A 387 -11.34 2.03 20.08
CA CYS A 387 -10.78 3.22 19.44
C CYS A 387 -9.61 2.89 18.53
N LEU A 388 -9.18 3.90 17.77
CA LEU A 388 -7.88 3.98 17.14
C LEU A 388 -7.10 5.13 17.80
N PHE A 389 -5.84 4.91 18.14
CA PHE A 389 -4.84 5.98 18.19
C PHE A 389 -4.68 6.57 16.79
N LEU A 390 -4.46 7.88 16.71
CA LEU A 390 -4.17 8.59 15.45
C LEU A 390 -3.09 9.65 15.64
N THR A 391 -2.23 9.85 14.64
CA THR A 391 -1.25 10.94 14.59
C THR A 391 -0.88 11.26 13.14
N ASN A 392 -0.55 12.52 12.83
CA ASN A 392 0.02 12.87 11.53
C ASN A 392 1.54 12.62 11.45
N ILE A 393 2.19 12.29 12.57
CA ILE A 393 3.63 12.01 12.62
C ILE A 393 3.88 10.58 12.11
N ASP A 394 4.15 10.47 10.81
CA ASP A 394 4.55 9.22 10.14
C ASP A 394 6.05 9.24 9.76
N PRO A 395 6.91 8.47 10.43
CA PRO A 395 8.32 8.33 10.07
C PRO A 395 8.57 7.22 9.03
N PHE A 396 7.53 6.65 8.39
CA PHE A 396 7.72 5.79 7.22
C PHE A 396 8.07 6.60 5.97
N PRO A 397 9.10 6.23 5.19
CA PRO A 397 9.48 6.97 3.99
C PRO A 397 8.32 7.09 3.01
N HIS A 398 8.18 8.26 2.38
CA HIS A 398 7.05 8.54 1.49
C HIS A 398 7.18 7.79 0.15
N PRO A 399 6.10 7.37 -0.52
CA PRO A 399 6.19 6.67 -1.81
C PRO A 399 6.89 7.47 -2.92
N LEU A 400 6.95 8.81 -2.79
CA LEU A 400 7.68 9.70 -3.69
C LEU A 400 9.19 9.73 -3.41
N SER A 401 9.65 9.24 -2.25
CA SER A 401 11.07 9.26 -1.83
C SER A 401 11.95 8.26 -2.58
N VAL A 402 11.36 7.25 -3.25
CA VAL A 402 12.09 6.36 -4.16
C VAL A 402 11.48 6.43 -5.55
N VAL A 403 12.33 6.67 -6.54
CA VAL A 403 11.98 6.71 -7.97
C VAL A 403 12.51 5.45 -8.63
N PHE A 404 11.65 4.69 -9.29
CA PHE A 404 12.03 3.50 -10.04
C PHE A 404 12.61 3.89 -11.41
N ASP A 405 13.90 3.61 -11.58
CA ASP A 405 14.66 3.84 -12.80
C ASP A 405 14.95 2.50 -13.50
N ASN A 406 14.23 2.21 -14.57
CA ASN A 406 14.37 0.96 -15.33
C ASN A 406 15.61 0.88 -16.24
N VAL A 407 16.47 1.91 -16.24
CA VAL A 407 17.76 1.93 -16.95
C VAL A 407 18.90 1.61 -15.98
N ASN A 408 18.88 2.20 -14.78
CA ASN A 408 19.95 2.05 -13.79
C ASN A 408 19.70 0.94 -12.75
N ILE A 409 18.44 0.60 -12.43
CA ILE A 409 18.08 -0.45 -11.48
C ILE A 409 17.97 -1.78 -12.23
N THR A 410 18.98 -2.64 -12.11
CA THR A 410 19.06 -3.92 -12.85
C THR A 410 18.71 -5.13 -11.98
N HIS A 411 18.82 -4.97 -10.66
CA HIS A 411 18.53 -5.99 -9.66
C HIS A 411 17.68 -5.41 -8.53
N ILE A 412 16.90 -6.29 -7.88
CA ILE A 412 16.11 -5.98 -6.68
C ILE A 412 16.95 -5.27 -5.62
N LYS A 413 18.21 -5.72 -5.41
CA LYS A 413 19.11 -5.15 -4.41
C LYS A 413 19.46 -3.68 -4.67
N ASP A 414 19.44 -3.24 -5.91
CA ASP A 414 19.72 -1.86 -6.29
C ASP A 414 18.55 -0.96 -5.83
N GLN A 415 17.30 -1.41 -6.02
CA GLN A 415 16.08 -0.77 -5.50
C GLN A 415 16.03 -0.79 -3.96
N GLU A 416 16.37 -1.92 -3.33
CA GLU A 416 16.43 -2.05 -1.87
C GLU A 416 17.46 -1.09 -1.26
N ALA A 417 18.62 -0.91 -1.91
CA ALA A 417 19.64 0.04 -1.47
C ALA A 417 19.15 1.49 -1.51
N LEU A 418 18.36 1.90 -2.52
CA LEU A 418 17.77 3.24 -2.60
C LEU A 418 16.78 3.53 -1.46
N PHE A 419 16.03 2.51 -1.01
CA PHE A 419 15.16 2.68 0.15
C PHE A 419 15.95 2.66 1.47
N ASN A 420 16.93 1.78 1.60
CA ASN A 420 17.68 1.56 2.86
C ASN A 420 18.65 2.69 3.23
N VAL A 421 18.80 3.73 2.40
CA VAL A 421 19.53 4.98 2.74
C VAL A 421 18.62 6.12 3.23
N LEU A 422 17.29 5.90 3.27
CA LEU A 422 16.34 6.89 3.78
C LEU A 422 16.30 6.87 5.32
N ASN A 423 15.90 7.99 5.93
CA ASN A 423 15.70 8.07 7.38
C ASN A 423 14.37 7.38 7.75
N PHE A 424 14.42 6.33 8.58
CA PHE A 424 13.25 5.65 9.13
C PHE A 424 13.62 4.82 10.37
N PRO A 425 12.66 4.45 11.24
CA PRO A 425 12.97 3.79 12.49
C PRO A 425 13.35 2.32 12.31
N SER A 426 14.29 1.85 13.14
CA SER A 426 14.83 0.50 13.07
C SER A 426 13.84 -0.57 13.57
N ASN A 427 14.14 -1.85 13.27
CA ASN A 427 13.36 -2.98 13.77
C ASN A 427 13.34 -3.06 15.32
N ASP A 428 14.38 -2.58 15.99
CA ASP A 428 14.46 -2.48 17.45
C ASP A 428 13.56 -1.35 17.97
N PHE A 429 13.60 -0.17 17.33
CA PHE A 429 12.67 0.93 17.64
C PHE A 429 11.21 0.48 17.51
N TRP A 430 10.83 -0.16 16.40
CA TRP A 430 9.46 -0.65 16.20
C TRP A 430 9.06 -1.77 17.17
N THR A 431 10.01 -2.40 17.86
CA THR A 431 9.73 -3.40 18.91
C THR A 431 9.44 -2.72 20.26
N LYS A 432 9.94 -1.50 20.48
CA LYS A 432 9.84 -0.74 21.75
C LYS A 432 8.86 0.45 21.71
N HIS A 433 8.63 1.03 20.53
CA HIS A 433 8.01 2.35 20.37
C HIS A 433 6.88 2.44 19.32
N ALA A 434 6.31 1.30 18.91
CA ALA A 434 5.22 1.26 17.93
C ALA A 434 3.91 1.92 18.42
N TYR A 435 3.24 2.66 17.54
CA TYR A 435 1.98 3.41 17.75
C TYR A 435 0.95 2.80 18.73
N HIS A 436 0.72 1.48 18.70
CA HIS A 436 -0.22 0.80 19.58
C HIS A 436 0.13 0.91 21.08
N TYR A 437 1.40 1.14 21.43
CA TYR A 437 1.85 1.31 22.82
C TYR A 437 1.34 2.61 23.48
N ALA A 438 0.71 3.53 22.73
CA ALA A 438 -0.05 4.63 23.34
C ALA A 438 -1.41 4.18 23.91
N VAL A 439 -1.87 2.97 23.56
CA VAL A 439 -3.26 2.50 23.70
C VAL A 439 -3.35 0.99 24.02
N ASP A 440 -2.35 0.43 24.69
CA ASP A 440 -2.19 -1.00 24.98
C ASP A 440 -2.55 -1.43 26.43
N GLN A 441 -3.04 -0.49 27.24
CA GLN A 441 -3.32 -0.64 28.69
C GLN A 441 -2.08 -0.85 29.58
N ASN A 442 -0.89 -0.41 29.16
CA ASN A 442 0.33 -0.51 29.95
C ASN A 442 1.18 0.78 29.94
N ASP A 443 1.01 1.62 30.97
CA ASP A 443 1.79 2.85 31.23
C ASP A 443 3.34 2.68 31.21
N ASN A 444 3.89 1.46 31.06
CA ASN A 444 5.32 1.14 30.94
C ASN A 444 5.81 0.90 29.50
N THR A 445 4.92 0.81 28.50
CA THR A 445 5.25 0.78 27.07
C THR A 445 4.77 2.08 26.43
N CYS A 446 5.54 2.65 25.49
CA CYS A 446 5.27 4.00 25.00
C CYS A 446 5.45 4.10 23.49
N TRP A 447 4.49 4.70 22.79
CA TRP A 447 4.76 5.23 21.44
C TRP A 447 5.77 6.38 21.55
N ASN A 448 6.71 6.46 20.61
CA ASN A 448 7.65 7.57 20.46
C ASN A 448 7.49 8.17 19.06
N SER A 449 7.49 9.49 18.94
CA SER A 449 7.31 10.20 17.66
C SER A 449 8.46 10.02 16.64
N TYR A 450 9.58 9.41 17.05
CA TYR A 450 10.84 9.22 16.34
C TYR A 450 11.60 10.51 15.99
N ASP A 451 10.95 11.41 15.27
CA ASP A 451 11.39 12.79 15.06
C ASP A 451 10.76 13.72 16.12
N ALA A 452 11.38 14.87 16.36
CA ALA A 452 10.86 15.87 17.31
C ALA A 452 9.61 16.59 16.74
N PRO A 453 8.46 16.61 17.45
CA PRO A 453 7.22 17.23 16.96
C PRO A 453 7.32 18.73 16.71
N ARG A 454 6.50 19.23 15.77
CA ARG A 454 6.45 20.63 15.34
C ARG A 454 5.10 21.27 15.61
N VAL A 455 5.04 22.60 15.53
CA VAL A 455 3.78 23.35 15.57
C VAL A 455 2.80 22.82 14.51
N GLY A 456 1.61 22.39 14.96
CA GLY A 456 0.54 21.85 14.11
C GLY A 456 0.55 20.33 13.93
N ASP A 457 1.59 19.63 14.41
CA ASP A 457 1.51 18.17 14.58
C ASP A 457 0.51 17.80 15.67
N TYR A 458 0.00 16.57 15.65
CA TYR A 458 -0.99 16.11 16.62
C TYR A 458 -0.96 14.60 16.86
N PHE A 459 -1.47 14.21 18.03
CA PHE A 459 -1.87 12.85 18.33
C PHE A 459 -3.24 12.83 19.03
N GLY A 460 -3.92 11.69 19.03
CA GLY A 460 -5.28 11.63 19.54
C GLY A 460 -5.96 10.27 19.45
N LEU A 461 -7.28 10.29 19.60
CA LEU A 461 -8.14 9.12 19.60
C LEU A 461 -9.33 9.30 18.63
N HIS A 462 -9.67 8.23 17.92
CA HIS A 462 -10.88 8.06 17.13
C HIS A 462 -11.68 6.90 17.72
N MET A 463 -12.80 7.20 18.38
CA MET A 463 -13.64 6.26 19.12
C MET A 463 -14.68 5.60 18.19
N VAL A 464 -14.83 4.28 18.31
CA VAL A 464 -15.83 3.47 17.58
C VAL A 464 -17.25 3.96 17.88
N THR A 465 -17.50 4.35 19.13
CA THR A 465 -18.74 5.00 19.58
C THR A 465 -18.48 6.46 19.94
N PRO A 466 -19.38 7.40 19.58
CA PRO A 466 -19.30 8.79 20.04
C PRO A 466 -19.36 8.87 21.58
N ILE A 467 -18.59 9.79 22.17
CA ILE A 467 -18.54 10.02 23.63
C ILE A 467 -18.59 11.51 23.98
N ILE A 468 -18.84 11.81 25.26
CA ILE A 468 -18.69 13.16 25.83
C ILE A 468 -17.61 13.07 26.92
N SER A 469 -16.47 13.74 26.68
CA SER A 469 -15.41 13.94 27.67
C SER A 469 -15.13 15.44 27.87
N LYS A 470 -14.56 15.80 29.02
CA LYS A 470 -14.09 17.15 29.37
C LYS A 470 -12.63 17.17 29.84
N ARG A 471 -11.96 16.02 29.88
CA ARG A 471 -10.53 15.89 30.23
C ARG A 471 -9.87 14.84 29.34
N MET A 472 -8.66 15.14 28.91
CA MET A 472 -7.73 14.19 28.32
C MET A 472 -6.59 13.99 29.30
N THR A 473 -6.20 12.74 29.54
CA THR A 473 -5.01 12.38 30.32
C THR A 473 -3.99 11.75 29.39
N ILE A 474 -2.75 12.20 29.52
CA ILE A 474 -1.58 11.70 28.79
C ILE A 474 -0.58 11.20 29.84
N VAL A 475 -0.04 10.01 29.64
CA VAL A 475 1.05 9.45 30.45
C VAL A 475 2.30 9.36 29.58
N SER A 476 3.45 9.73 30.13
CA SER A 476 4.75 9.64 29.46
C SER A 476 5.84 9.10 30.39
N SER A 477 6.85 8.47 29.81
CA SER A 477 8.07 8.00 30.48
C SER A 477 8.92 9.13 31.05
N HIS A 478 8.74 10.35 30.52
CA HIS A 478 9.44 11.57 30.91
C HIS A 478 8.54 12.47 31.77
N ASP A 479 9.13 13.47 32.45
CA ASP A 479 8.36 14.51 33.14
C ASP A 479 7.73 15.44 32.09
N ILE A 480 6.40 15.51 32.09
CA ILE A 480 5.56 16.30 31.19
C ILE A 480 4.75 17.36 31.95
N SER A 481 5.08 17.62 33.22
CA SER A 481 4.42 18.66 34.02
C SER A 481 4.66 20.06 33.44
N GLY A 482 3.62 20.90 33.47
CA GLY A 482 3.67 22.25 32.89
C GLY A 482 3.47 22.33 31.36
N LEU A 483 3.29 21.20 30.67
CA LEU A 483 3.03 21.16 29.22
C LEU A 483 1.55 21.40 28.84
N GLU A 484 0.66 21.75 29.77
CA GLU A 484 -0.78 21.99 29.49
C GLU A 484 -1.03 23.10 28.43
N SER A 485 -0.08 24.03 28.30
CA SER A 485 -0.11 25.13 27.32
C SER A 485 0.56 24.76 25.98
N ALA A 486 1.33 23.67 25.92
CA ALA A 486 1.96 23.18 24.69
C ALA A 486 0.96 22.46 23.77
N PHE A 487 -0.27 22.19 24.23
CA PHE A 487 -1.29 21.43 23.52
C PHE A 487 -2.61 22.20 23.39
N ALA A 488 -3.09 22.39 22.15
CA ALA A 488 -4.47 22.77 21.88
C ALA A 488 -5.33 21.52 21.68
N ILE A 489 -6.46 21.43 22.39
CA ILE A 489 -7.41 20.33 22.20
C ILE A 489 -8.42 20.69 21.09
N SER A 490 -8.63 19.78 20.14
CA SER A 490 -9.71 19.90 19.16
C SER A 490 -10.47 18.58 18.97
N VAL A 491 -11.75 18.68 18.62
CA VAL A 491 -12.67 17.53 18.47
C VAL A 491 -13.33 17.49 17.10
N SER A 492 -13.78 16.31 16.68
CA SER A 492 -14.61 16.13 15.49
C SER A 492 -15.68 15.06 15.68
N THR A 493 -16.83 15.25 15.03
CA THR A 493 -17.89 14.23 14.90
C THR A 493 -17.71 13.33 13.67
N ASN A 494 -16.86 13.73 12.71
CA ASN A 494 -16.78 13.10 11.38
C ASN A 494 -15.36 13.03 10.75
N GLY A 495 -14.33 13.56 11.42
CA GLY A 495 -12.94 13.64 10.92
C GLY A 495 -12.68 14.68 9.83
N LYS A 496 -13.72 15.21 9.18
CA LYS A 496 -13.64 16.18 8.07
C LYS A 496 -13.79 17.63 8.54
N SER A 497 -14.33 17.85 9.74
CA SER A 497 -14.48 19.18 10.34
C SER A 497 -14.06 19.15 11.80
N TRP A 498 -13.01 19.89 12.14
CA TRP A 498 -12.44 19.95 13.48
C TRP A 498 -12.80 21.26 14.16
N MET A 499 -13.06 21.20 15.47
CA MET A 499 -13.45 22.34 16.29
C MET A 499 -12.49 22.47 17.47
N ALA A 500 -11.81 23.61 17.55
CA ALA A 500 -10.95 23.94 18.69
C ALA A 500 -11.79 24.08 19.97
N CYS A 501 -11.29 23.48 21.05
CA CYS A 501 -11.85 23.56 22.38
C CYS A 501 -11.04 24.56 23.22
N LYS A 502 -11.66 25.15 24.23
CA LYS A 502 -10.95 26.03 25.18
C LYS A 502 -10.38 25.16 26.29
N ASN A 503 -9.06 25.20 26.49
CA ASN A 503 -8.43 24.57 27.65
C ASN A 503 -9.02 25.21 28.93
N LEU A 504 -9.37 24.36 29.90
CA LEU A 504 -9.90 24.76 31.20
C LEU A 504 -8.83 24.55 32.27
N PRO A 505 -8.66 25.49 33.22
CA PRO A 505 -7.82 25.22 34.39
C PRO A 505 -8.40 24.05 35.18
N LEU A 506 -7.55 23.12 35.60
CA LEU A 506 -7.93 22.08 36.54
C LEU A 506 -8.40 22.71 37.87
N PRO A 507 -9.37 22.10 38.59
CA PRO A 507 -9.81 22.61 39.88
C PRO A 507 -8.65 22.56 40.89
N SER A 508 -8.18 23.75 41.29
CA SER A 508 -6.96 23.98 42.10
C SER A 508 -7.06 23.56 43.58
N ASN A 509 -7.95 22.61 43.91
CA ASN A 509 -8.24 22.20 45.27
C ASN A 509 -8.30 20.66 45.38
N PRO A 510 -7.16 19.98 45.61
CA PRO A 510 -7.12 18.52 45.82
C PRO A 510 -7.69 18.07 47.19
N THR A 511 -8.19 19.01 47.98
CA THR A 511 -8.36 18.94 49.44
C THR A 511 -9.48 18.05 49.97
N SER A 512 -10.10 17.24 49.12
CA SER A 512 -11.07 16.20 49.51
C SER A 512 -10.75 14.79 49.00
N ASN A 513 -9.72 14.60 48.16
CA ASN A 513 -9.36 13.29 47.59
C ASN A 513 -7.85 13.12 47.45
N LEU A 514 -7.22 12.31 48.31
CA LEU A 514 -5.79 11.99 48.25
C LEU A 514 -5.35 11.46 46.87
N ALA A 515 -6.18 10.66 46.20
CA ALA A 515 -5.89 10.15 44.86
C ALA A 515 -5.79 11.25 43.79
N ALA A 516 -6.60 12.31 43.91
CA ALA A 516 -6.54 13.47 43.01
C ALA A 516 -5.33 14.36 43.32
N ALA A 517 -4.91 14.45 44.59
CA ALA A 517 -3.67 15.12 44.97
C ALA A 517 -2.43 14.39 44.45
N ALA A 518 -2.40 13.06 44.57
CA ALA A 518 -1.30 12.23 44.08
C ALA A 518 -1.19 12.29 42.54
N ALA A 519 -2.32 12.14 41.82
CA ALA A 519 -2.34 12.22 40.36
C ALA A 519 -2.03 13.62 39.79
N ALA A 520 -2.09 14.68 40.62
CA ALA A 520 -1.67 16.03 40.27
C ALA A 520 -0.22 16.36 40.71
N ALA A 521 0.47 15.40 41.34
CA ALA A 521 1.89 15.48 41.72
C ALA A 521 2.76 14.46 40.95
N ASP A 522 2.15 13.72 40.03
CA ASP A 522 2.79 12.75 39.14
C ASP A 522 3.28 13.48 37.87
N GLY A 523 4.58 13.81 37.81
CA GLY A 523 5.17 14.51 36.66
C GLY A 523 5.01 13.75 35.33
N HIS A 524 4.84 12.44 35.40
CA HIS A 524 4.61 11.58 34.24
C HIS A 524 3.18 11.66 33.68
N ARG A 525 2.26 12.39 34.32
CA ARG A 525 0.82 12.35 34.02
C ARG A 525 0.18 13.73 33.85
N LEU A 526 0.15 14.20 32.62
CA LEU A 526 -0.53 15.44 32.24
C LEU A 526 -2.04 15.23 32.12
N THR A 527 -2.87 16.11 32.68
CA THR A 527 -4.33 16.07 32.49
C THR A 527 -4.86 17.43 32.02
N ILE A 528 -5.33 17.48 30.78
CA ILE A 528 -5.80 18.70 30.12
C ILE A 528 -7.33 18.75 30.21
N GLY A 529 -7.87 19.69 30.98
CA GLY A 529 -9.30 20.01 30.97
C GLY A 529 -9.68 20.82 29.73
N PHE A 530 -10.86 20.58 29.16
CA PHE A 530 -11.32 21.32 27.97
C PHE A 530 -12.85 21.51 27.90
N ALA A 531 -13.27 22.58 27.23
CA ALA A 531 -14.66 22.85 26.86
C ALA A 531 -14.76 23.17 25.36
N CYS A 532 -15.45 22.31 24.62
CA CYS A 532 -15.70 22.49 23.19
C CYS A 532 -17.01 23.27 22.96
N PRO A 533 -17.21 23.93 21.80
CA PRO A 533 -18.45 24.65 21.49
C PRO A 533 -19.69 23.75 21.30
N ILE A 534 -19.50 22.43 21.11
CA ILE A 534 -20.56 21.46 20.88
C ILE A 534 -21.07 20.83 22.19
N THR A 535 -22.37 20.54 22.21
CA THR A 535 -23.04 19.71 23.23
C THR A 535 -23.24 18.26 22.80
N GLU A 536 -23.05 17.95 21.51
CA GLU A 536 -23.18 16.62 20.94
C GLU A 536 -21.94 15.74 21.24
N PRO A 537 -22.11 14.41 21.39
CA PRO A 537 -20.99 13.47 21.49
C PRO A 537 -20.07 13.52 20.27
N PHE A 538 -18.75 13.58 20.49
CA PHE A 538 -17.74 13.57 19.42
C PHE A 538 -17.17 12.16 19.19
N ARG A 539 -16.66 11.91 17.98
CA ARG A 539 -16.01 10.65 17.58
C ARG A 539 -14.49 10.73 17.62
N MET A 540 -13.91 11.92 17.48
CA MET A 540 -12.47 12.12 17.48
C MET A 540 -12.09 13.27 18.41
N VAL A 541 -10.91 13.16 19.02
CA VAL A 541 -10.24 14.22 19.76
C VAL A 541 -8.73 14.13 19.55
N ARG A 542 -8.06 15.27 19.39
CA ARG A 542 -6.60 15.37 19.26
C ARG A 542 -6.03 16.46 20.15
N ALA A 543 -4.81 16.24 20.62
CA ALA A 543 -3.92 17.25 21.17
C ALA A 543 -2.96 17.69 20.07
N GLU A 544 -2.90 18.99 19.81
CA GLU A 544 -2.14 19.60 18.71
C GLU A 544 -1.01 20.47 19.27
N PHE A 545 0.23 20.17 18.90
CA PHE A 545 1.44 20.83 19.40
C PHE A 545 1.44 22.32 19.02
N GLN A 546 1.59 23.19 20.01
CA GLN A 546 1.57 24.67 19.88
C GLN A 546 2.96 25.30 19.87
N GLN A 547 4.01 24.48 20.02
CA GLN A 547 5.41 24.87 19.96
C GLN A 547 6.22 23.72 19.34
N ASP A 548 7.36 24.02 18.72
CA ASP A 548 8.31 23.00 18.27
C ASP A 548 9.02 22.39 19.48
N PHE A 549 9.27 21.07 19.43
CA PHE A 549 10.03 20.33 20.44
C PHE A 549 11.47 20.09 19.94
N VAL A 550 12.40 19.88 20.87
CA VAL A 550 13.83 19.61 20.56
C VAL A 550 14.12 18.10 20.50
N GLU A 551 13.33 17.31 21.22
CA GLU A 551 13.46 15.86 21.35
C GLU A 551 12.14 15.16 20.95
N PRO A 552 12.16 13.88 20.57
CA PRO A 552 10.95 13.11 20.30
C PRO A 552 10.04 13.02 21.52
N PHE A 553 8.73 13.03 21.30
CA PHE A 553 7.73 12.96 22.36
C PHE A 553 7.21 11.52 22.55
N GLU A 554 6.96 11.12 23.80
CA GLU A 554 6.46 9.78 24.13
C GLU A 554 5.08 9.79 24.79
N VAL A 555 4.22 8.87 24.37
CA VAL A 555 2.90 8.60 24.97
C VAL A 555 2.80 7.12 25.35
N CYS A 556 2.72 6.85 26.65
CA CYS A 556 2.57 5.51 27.23
C CYS A 556 1.11 5.16 27.56
N ALA A 557 0.27 6.18 27.73
CA ALA A 557 -1.18 6.03 27.70
C ALA A 557 -1.84 7.33 27.28
N ILE A 558 -2.90 7.26 26.48
CA ILE A 558 -3.84 8.36 26.26
C ILE A 558 -5.26 7.92 26.67
N GLY A 559 -5.89 8.69 27.55
CA GLY A 559 -7.22 8.39 28.11
C GLY A 559 -8.14 9.60 28.13
N LEU A 560 -9.44 9.35 28.27
CA LEU A 560 -10.49 10.37 28.30
C LEU A 560 -11.45 10.13 29.48
N ASP A 561 -12.08 11.18 30.00
CA ASP A 561 -13.12 11.04 31.04
C ASP A 561 -14.22 10.05 30.62
N GLY A 562 -14.44 9.03 31.46
CA GLY A 562 -15.42 7.96 31.20
C GLY A 562 -15.02 6.94 30.12
N PHE A 563 -13.81 7.07 29.54
CA PHE A 563 -13.29 6.19 28.50
C PHE A 563 -11.81 5.90 28.77
N ALA A 564 -11.57 4.94 29.66
CA ALA A 564 -10.27 4.30 29.81
C ALA A 564 -10.00 3.44 28.56
N VAL A 565 -8.85 3.65 27.94
CA VAL A 565 -8.39 2.94 26.75
C VAL A 565 -7.69 1.66 27.17
#